data_AF-A0A965EKI7-F1
#
_entry.id   AF-A0A965EKI7-F1
#
_cell.length_a   1.000
_cell.length_b   1.000
_cell.length_c   1.000
_cell.angle_alpha   90.00
_cell.angle_beta   90.00
_cell.angle_gamma   90.00
#
_symmetry.space_group_name_H-M   'P 1'
#
loop_
_entity.id
_entity.type
_entity.pdbx_description
1 polymer ?
#
loop_
_entity_poly.entity_id
_entity_poly.type
_entity_poly.pdbx_seq_one_letter_code
_entity_poly.pdbx_strand_id
1 'polypeptide(L)'
;MARCCEVCGKGFSMGNSVTIRGKQKYLGGVGTKITGITRRKFKPNLQRLRVTLANGTNTTKLVCTQCIRSGAVTKQVKQKPFCLPHVEKAKSAAEDAVPAGPRARP
;
A
#
# COMPACT_ATOMS: atom_id res chain seq x y z
N MET A 1 18.09 -14.81 -11.40
CA MET A 1 18.15 -13.65 -10.49
C MET A 1 16.85 -13.58 -9.68
N ALA A 2 16.93 -13.68 -8.35
CA ALA A 2 15.75 -13.51 -7.49
C ALA A 2 15.34 -12.03 -7.51
N ARG A 3 14.03 -11.71 -7.62
CA ARG A 3 13.55 -10.34 -7.42
C ARG A 3 13.80 -9.95 -5.96
N CYS A 4 14.88 -9.21 -5.72
CA CYS A 4 15.21 -8.58 -4.45
C CYS A 4 15.04 -7.07 -4.56
N CYS A 5 14.85 -6.40 -3.42
CA CYS A 5 14.90 -4.95 -3.37
C CYS A 5 16.35 -4.47 -3.47
N GLU A 6 16.65 -3.56 -4.40
CA GLU A 6 18.00 -3.01 -4.59
C GLU A 6 18.45 -2.11 -3.42
N VAL A 7 17.50 -1.53 -2.67
CA VAL A 7 17.79 -0.61 -1.55
C VAL A 7 17.99 -1.35 -0.22
N CYS A 8 17.11 -2.29 0.13
CA CYS A 8 17.12 -2.96 1.44
C CYS A 8 17.43 -4.46 1.37
N GLY A 9 17.69 -5.01 0.19
CA GLY A 9 18.02 -6.43 0.01
C GLY A 9 16.87 -7.42 0.26
N LYS A 10 15.66 -6.96 0.60
CA LYS A 10 14.51 -7.84 0.87
C LYS A 10 14.26 -8.82 -0.28
N GLY A 11 14.43 -10.10 0.00
CA GLY A 11 14.20 -11.20 -0.92
C GLY A 11 12.92 -11.99 -0.59
N PHE A 12 12.75 -13.10 -1.30
CA PHE A 12 11.70 -14.05 -1.00
C PHE A 12 12.00 -14.78 0.31
N SER A 13 11.01 -14.91 1.18
CA SER A 13 11.08 -15.84 2.30
C SER A 13 10.23 -17.07 2.02
N MET A 14 10.69 -18.22 2.50
CA MET A 14 9.94 -19.47 2.42
C MET A 14 9.06 -19.61 3.66
N GLY A 15 7.89 -20.20 3.49
CA GLY A 15 7.15 -20.72 4.62
C GLY A 15 6.03 -21.64 4.18
N ASN A 16 5.09 -21.89 5.08
CA ASN A 16 4.05 -22.88 4.85
C ASN A 16 2.68 -22.21 4.70
N SER A 17 1.84 -22.81 3.87
CA SER A 17 0.40 -22.62 3.88
C SER A 17 -0.20 -23.74 4.72
N VAL A 18 -0.85 -23.39 5.83
CA VAL A 18 -1.46 -24.36 6.75
C VAL A 18 -2.96 -24.27 6.58
N THR A 19 -3.59 -25.37 6.14
CA THR A 19 -5.05 -25.47 6.04
C THR A 19 -5.59 -26.09 7.31
N ILE A 20 -6.53 -25.39 7.94
CA ILE A 20 -7.10 -25.74 9.24
C ILE A 20 -8.60 -25.92 9.08
N ARG A 21 -9.17 -26.96 9.70
CA ARG A 21 -10.62 -27.24 9.74
C ARG A 21 -11.13 -27.28 11.17
N GLY A 22 -12.42 -26.97 11.34
CA GLY A 22 -13.09 -26.93 12.64
C GLY A 22 -13.03 -25.55 13.31
N LYS A 23 -13.85 -25.35 14.34
CA LYS A 23 -13.87 -24.13 15.16
C LYS A 23 -12.81 -24.21 16.27
N GLN A 24 -12.16 -23.11 16.57
CA GLN A 24 -11.21 -23.05 17.69
C GLN A 24 -11.93 -23.27 19.03
N LYS A 25 -11.21 -23.84 20.01
CA LYS A 25 -11.79 -24.21 21.31
C LYS A 25 -12.37 -23.02 22.08
N TYR A 26 -11.72 -21.86 22.01
CA TYR A 26 -12.21 -20.65 22.69
C TYR A 26 -13.53 -20.11 22.12
N LEU A 27 -13.92 -20.53 20.90
CA LEU A 27 -15.22 -20.20 20.29
C LEU A 27 -16.30 -21.27 20.61
N GLY A 28 -16.07 -22.14 21.60
CA GLY A 28 -16.98 -23.23 21.96
C GLY A 28 -16.95 -24.42 20.99
N GLY A 29 -15.93 -24.53 20.14
CA GLY A 29 -15.72 -25.68 19.26
C GLY A 29 -14.92 -26.82 19.89
N VAL A 30 -14.96 -28.01 19.28
CA VAL A 30 -14.13 -29.17 19.69
C VAL A 30 -12.62 -28.90 19.50
N GLY A 31 -12.28 -28.03 18.55
CA GLY A 31 -10.91 -27.63 18.23
C GLY A 31 -10.61 -27.66 16.74
N THR A 32 -9.55 -26.96 16.37
CA THR A 32 -9.04 -26.89 15.00
C THR A 32 -8.07 -28.03 14.71
N LYS A 33 -8.28 -28.75 13.59
CA LYS A 33 -7.37 -29.79 13.08
C LYS A 33 -6.62 -29.27 11.85
N ILE A 34 -5.32 -29.58 11.77
CA ILE A 34 -4.50 -29.27 10.59
C ILE A 34 -4.75 -30.36 9.55
N THR A 35 -5.23 -29.97 8.36
CA THR A 35 -5.57 -30.91 7.27
C THR A 35 -4.46 -30.99 6.23
N GLY A 36 -3.65 -29.94 6.07
CA GLY A 36 -2.57 -29.95 5.10
C GLY A 36 -1.55 -28.86 5.37
N ILE A 37 -0.30 -29.16 5.02
CA ILE A 37 0.83 -28.24 5.09
C ILE A 37 1.53 -28.27 3.74
N THR A 38 1.50 -27.16 3.01
CA THR A 38 2.19 -27.02 1.72
C THR A 38 3.21 -25.89 1.77
N ARG A 39 4.28 -25.99 0.97
CA ARG A 39 5.31 -24.94 0.88
C ARG A 39 4.79 -23.79 0.02
N ARG A 40 5.01 -22.54 0.46
CA ARG A 40 4.73 -21.31 -0.29
C ARG A 40 5.91 -20.34 -0.21
N LYS A 41 5.94 -19.41 -1.18
CA LYS A 41 6.93 -18.33 -1.26
C LYS A 41 6.25 -17.01 -0.88
N PHE A 42 6.74 -16.32 0.14
CA PHE A 42 6.34 -14.96 0.46
C PHE A 42 7.15 -13.98 -0.38
N LYS A 43 6.44 -13.27 -1.26
CA LYS A 43 7.05 -12.29 -2.15
C LYS A 43 6.94 -10.90 -1.52
N PRO A 44 8.05 -10.17 -1.33
CA PRO A 44 7.95 -8.76 -0.98
C PRO A 44 7.23 -8.01 -2.10
N ASN A 45 6.44 -6.99 -1.73
CA ASN A 45 5.79 -6.12 -2.71
C ASN A 45 6.84 -5.19 -3.33
N LEU A 46 7.47 -5.69 -4.40
CA LEU A 46 8.49 -4.98 -5.16
C LEU A 46 7.84 -4.27 -6.34
N GLN A 47 8.13 -2.98 -6.46
CA GLN A 47 7.63 -2.12 -7.52
C GLN A 47 8.80 -1.65 -8.39
N ARG A 48 8.59 -1.66 -9.70
CA ARG A 48 9.54 -1.10 -10.67
C ARG A 48 9.28 0.39 -10.78
N LEU A 49 10.23 1.21 -10.33
CA LEU A 49 10.08 2.67 -10.31
C LEU A 49 11.30 3.36 -10.91
N ARG A 50 11.07 4.54 -11.49
CA ARG A 50 12.14 5.48 -11.84
C ARG A 50 12.49 6.33 -10.63
N VAL A 51 13.76 6.25 -10.26
CA VAL A 51 14.35 6.88 -9.10
C VAL A 51 15.34 7.94 -9.57
N THR A 52 15.30 9.11 -8.95
CA THR A 52 16.31 10.14 -9.15
C THR A 52 17.43 9.92 -8.13
N LEU A 53 18.63 9.63 -8.60
CA LEU A 53 19.81 9.49 -7.74
C LEU A 53 20.27 10.87 -7.26
N ALA A 54 21.08 10.90 -6.18
CA ALA A 54 21.70 12.13 -5.68
C ALA A 54 22.51 12.86 -6.76
N ASN A 55 23.03 12.11 -7.75
CA ASN A 55 23.83 12.62 -8.86
C ASN A 55 22.97 13.16 -10.03
N GLY A 56 21.66 13.30 -9.84
CA GLY A 56 20.71 13.79 -10.86
C GLY A 56 20.35 12.77 -11.96
N THR A 57 21.00 11.61 -11.99
CA THR A 57 20.72 10.56 -12.96
C THR A 57 19.44 9.79 -12.60
N ASN A 58 18.58 9.57 -13.61
CA ASN A 58 17.35 8.81 -13.44
C ASN A 58 17.58 7.34 -13.82
N THR A 59 17.33 6.43 -12.88
CA THR A 59 17.49 4.99 -13.10
C THR A 59 16.23 4.23 -12.73
N THR A 60 15.97 3.12 -13.41
CA THR A 60 14.90 2.19 -13.05
C THR A 60 15.42 1.19 -12.03
N LYS A 61 14.75 1.11 -10.87
CA LYS A 61 15.12 0.17 -9.80
C LYS A 61 13.92 -0.66 -9.35
N LEU A 62 14.19 -1.88 -8.87
CA LEU A 62 13.24 -2.71 -8.13
C LEU A 62 13.29 -2.35 -6.64
N VAL A 63 12.21 -1.72 -6.16
CA VAL A 63 12.15 -1.13 -4.81
C VAL A 63 10.98 -1.69 -4.03
N CYS A 64 11.19 -1.93 -2.73
CA CYS A 64 10.15 -2.38 -1.82
C CYS A 64 9.16 -1.26 -1.45
N THR A 65 7.87 -1.57 -1.30
CA THR A 65 6.86 -0.57 -0.89
C THR A 65 7.16 0.11 0.44
N GLN A 66 7.80 -0.59 1.39
CA GLN A 66 8.22 0.02 2.66
C GLN A 66 9.32 1.08 2.47
N CYS A 67 10.25 0.84 1.55
CA CYS A 67 11.35 1.73 1.20
C CYS A 67 10.83 3.00 0.51
N ILE A 68 9.81 2.82 -0.33
CA ILE A 68 9.10 3.92 -0.98
C ILE A 68 8.34 4.75 0.05
N ARG A 69 7.68 4.09 1.01
CA ARG A 69 6.92 4.76 2.07
C ARG A 69 7.83 5.50 3.06
N SER A 70 9.01 4.98 3.35
CA SER A 70 9.98 5.61 4.26
C SER A 70 10.79 6.75 3.63
N GLY A 71 10.56 7.08 2.35
CA GLY A 71 11.29 8.14 1.67
C GLY A 71 12.76 7.80 1.36
N ALA A 72 13.17 6.53 1.50
CA ALA A 72 14.53 6.09 1.15
C ALA A 72 14.85 6.23 -0.35
N VAL A 73 13.81 6.48 -1.16
CA VAL A 73 13.86 6.58 -2.62
C VAL A 73 12.98 7.75 -3.06
N THR A 74 13.57 8.70 -3.77
CA THR A 74 12.85 9.79 -4.44
C THR A 74 12.31 9.30 -5.77
N LYS A 75 10.98 9.32 -5.92
CA LYS A 75 10.35 9.04 -7.22
C LYS A 75 10.63 10.19 -8.18
N GLN A 76 10.83 9.86 -9.45
CA GLN A 76 10.91 10.88 -10.49
C GLN A 76 9.59 11.69 -10.51
N VAL A 77 9.69 12.99 -10.25
CA VAL A 77 8.55 13.92 -10.33
C VAL A 77 8.26 14.16 -11.80
N LYS A 78 7.12 13.64 -12.29
CA LYS A 78 6.61 14.00 -13.62
C LYS A 78 5.88 15.34 -13.50
N GLN A 79 6.52 16.41 -13.93
CA GLN A 79 5.84 17.69 -14.07
C GLN A 79 4.83 17.60 -15.21
N LYS A 80 3.62 18.13 -14.99
CA LYS A 80 2.63 18.24 -16.06
C LYS A 80 3.14 19.30 -17.07
N PRO A 81 2.99 19.07 -18.39
CA PRO A 81 3.57 19.95 -19.42
C PRO A 81 2.99 21.37 -19.39
N PHE A 82 1.76 21.52 -18.90
CA PHE A 82 1.14 22.81 -18.61
C PHE A 82 0.24 22.63 -17.40
N CYS A 83 0.34 23.54 -16.44
CA CYS A 83 -0.66 23.72 -15.41
C CYS A 83 -1.50 24.91 -15.84
N LEU A 84 -2.79 24.68 -16.13
CA LEU A 84 -3.73 25.80 -16.22
C LEU A 84 -3.71 26.52 -14.85
N PRO A 85 -3.71 27.86 -14.81
CA PRO A 85 -3.86 28.56 -13.55
C PRO A 85 -5.12 28.07 -12.87
N HIS A 86 -5.05 27.84 -11.55
CA HIS A 86 -6.21 27.44 -10.76
C HIS A 86 -7.20 28.62 -10.82
N VAL A 87 -8.16 28.57 -11.75
CA VAL A 87 -9.32 29.45 -11.70
C VAL A 87 -10.08 29.00 -10.46
N GLU A 88 -10.07 29.82 -9.42
CA GLU A 88 -10.88 29.64 -8.23
C GLU A 88 -12.33 29.55 -8.69
N LYS A 89 -12.84 28.33 -8.87
CA LYS A 89 -14.28 28.13 -9.04
C LYS A 89 -14.88 28.56 -7.72
N ALA A 90 -15.52 29.73 -7.73
CA ALA A 90 -16.27 30.26 -6.61
C ALA A 90 -17.13 29.12 -6.03
N LYS A 91 -16.89 28.81 -4.76
CA LYS A 91 -17.68 27.86 -3.98
C LYS A 91 -19.12 28.37 -4.07
N SER A 92 -20.01 27.64 -4.73
CA SER A 92 -21.42 27.99 -4.80
C SER A 92 -21.96 28.05 -3.37
N ALA A 93 -22.45 29.22 -2.95
CA ALA A 93 -22.97 29.53 -1.61
C ALA A 93 -24.28 28.81 -1.27
N ALA A 94 -24.46 27.57 -1.72
CA ALA A 94 -25.69 26.79 -1.58
C ALA A 94 -25.61 25.68 -0.51
N GLU A 95 -24.43 25.36 0.05
CA GLU A 95 -24.30 24.34 1.11
C GLU A 95 -24.41 24.89 2.55
N ASP A 96 -24.48 26.21 2.75
CA ASP A 96 -24.61 26.82 4.08
C ASP A 96 -26.07 27.16 4.45
N ALA A 97 -27.06 26.71 3.66
CA ALA A 97 -28.48 26.99 3.89
C ALA A 97 -29.31 25.74 4.26
N VAL A 98 -28.73 24.77 4.97
CA VAL A 98 -29.55 23.81 5.74
C VAL A 98 -29.75 24.39 7.15
N PRO A 99 -30.91 24.97 7.47
CA PRO A 99 -31.16 25.48 8.81
C PRO A 99 -31.19 24.32 9.82
N ALA A 100 -30.20 24.28 10.70
CA ALA A 100 -30.20 23.47 11.91
C ALA A 100 -31.28 24.00 12.88
N GLY A 101 -32.54 23.65 12.61
CA GLY A 101 -33.66 23.89 13.51
C GLY A 101 -33.70 22.87 14.65
N PRO A 102 -34.35 23.18 15.79
CA PRO A 102 -34.36 22.37 17.02
C PRO A 102 -35.10 21.02 16.93
N ARG A 103 -35.40 20.52 15.73
CA ARG A 103 -36.06 19.22 15.49
C ARG A 103 -35.16 18.15 14.87
N ALA A 104 -33.87 18.40 14.71
CA ALA A 104 -32.90 17.34 14.46
C ALA A 104 -32.52 16.70 15.81
N ARG A 105 -33.21 15.62 16.19
CA ARG A 105 -32.86 14.79 17.36
C ARG A 105 -31.50 14.10 17.15
N PRO A 106 -30.76 13.78 18.24
CA PRO A 106 -29.37 13.34 18.19
C PRO A 106 -29.15 12.05 17.38
#